data_AF-A0A4V0XQI6-F1
#
_entry.id   AF-A0A4V0XQI6-F1
#
_cell.length_a   1.000
_cell.length_b   1.000
_cell.length_c   1.000
_cell.angle_alpha   90.00
_cell.angle_beta   90.00
_cell.angle_gamma   90.00
#
_symmetry.space_group_name_H-M   'P 1'
#
loop_
_entity.id
_entity.type
_entity.pdbx_description
1 polymer ?
#
loop_
_entity_poly.entity_id
_entity_poly.type
_entity_poly.pdbx_seq_one_letter_code
_entity_poly.pdbx_strand_id
1 'polypeptide(L)'
;MPPGSAEVGAEASDAPAPELKTARGQRSFWQKLGGEGLTISLFIHGILIIIAAIWVISTVTDSVKKDPDSFSTGAGGGSAGDRAKNQPHKVVPKNAKTLAKNASRITSKNANAAISLPDLPVSSSAAMMAGMTAGGSSKGFGGGSGGGIGSGMGVGVGNGRNFVGKSVMGAKIFAAKIAVFMDASGSMSGYIDRVETEIRKQFPDADVYCYNGLFITVQDGIIIGGEHFRGQPIRSAGLGVRETDQKKLTGTGKNLYKKFDDNFKLGSAGAWLDIMRQQRSYDALVLFSDFQDGVTQYRIKGEKTDTNVQGGGFPIIYYDGVRADVARGSDARKPVERRWEEEWLKSFSDAKDGKGPRLYCFSTEQEPQQLLSKCVLASGGQIKMVTWLKTGGAPPEDPPAPPAAANGAAPAPAAGVPLPAPKAYKPPR
;
A
#
# COMPACT_ATOMS: atom_id res chain seq x y z
N MET A 1 -30.62 -54.22 -40.65
CA MET A 1 -30.88 -55.09 -41.83
C MET A 1 -30.00 -54.62 -42.97
N PRO A 2 -29.52 -55.48 -43.89
CA PRO A 2 -29.38 -56.94 -43.84
C PRO A 2 -27.89 -57.35 -43.60
N PRO A 3 -27.56 -58.67 -43.54
CA PRO A 3 -26.22 -59.18 -43.22
C PRO A 3 -25.44 -59.67 -44.46
N GLY A 4 -24.17 -60.03 -44.27
CA GLY A 4 -23.35 -60.77 -45.23
C GLY A 4 -22.19 -61.49 -44.54
N SER A 5 -22.29 -62.81 -44.41
CA SER A 5 -21.25 -63.69 -43.86
C SER A 5 -20.92 -64.78 -44.87
N ALA A 6 -19.64 -64.95 -45.19
CA ALA A 6 -19.11 -66.15 -45.84
C ALA A 6 -17.60 -66.24 -45.51
N GLU A 7 -17.12 -67.45 -45.26
CA GLU A 7 -15.79 -67.75 -44.72
C GLU A 7 -15.21 -68.97 -45.46
N VAL A 8 -13.88 -69.13 -45.45
CA VAL A 8 -13.09 -70.31 -45.90
C VAL A 8 -13.08 -70.54 -47.43
N GLY A 9 -11.96 -70.86 -48.10
CA GLY A 9 -10.54 -70.97 -47.67
C GLY A 9 -9.67 -71.53 -48.82
N ALA A 10 -8.35 -71.69 -48.64
CA ALA A 10 -7.47 -72.40 -49.58
C ALA A 10 -6.17 -72.89 -48.91
N GLU A 11 -5.67 -74.06 -49.36
CA GLU A 11 -4.43 -74.74 -48.94
C GLU A 11 -3.16 -74.06 -49.53
N ALA A 12 -2.10 -73.83 -48.76
CA ALA A 12 -0.94 -74.70 -48.45
C ALA A 12 0.12 -74.87 -49.57
N SER A 13 1.35 -74.38 -49.33
CA SER A 13 2.61 -74.85 -49.94
C SER A 13 3.85 -74.38 -49.14
N ASP A 14 4.97 -75.07 -49.30
CA ASP A 14 6.27 -74.88 -48.59
C ASP A 14 7.40 -75.19 -49.62
N ALA A 15 8.68 -74.81 -49.53
CA ALA A 15 9.52 -74.27 -48.46
C ALA A 15 10.71 -73.48 -49.09
N PRO A 16 11.82 -73.14 -48.39
CA PRO A 16 12.06 -72.79 -46.98
C PRO A 16 12.76 -71.40 -46.85
N ALA A 17 12.90 -70.85 -45.63
CA ALA A 17 13.65 -69.60 -45.37
C ALA A 17 14.93 -69.84 -44.51
N PRO A 18 16.01 -69.05 -44.69
CA PRO A 18 17.32 -69.35 -44.09
C PRO A 18 17.42 -69.11 -42.58
N GLU A 19 18.19 -69.98 -41.92
CA GLU A 19 18.40 -70.04 -40.47
C GLU A 19 19.22 -68.83 -39.94
N LEU A 20 18.54 -67.75 -39.55
CA LEU A 20 19.16 -66.60 -38.87
C LEU A 20 19.47 -66.93 -37.40
N LYS A 21 20.67 -67.46 -37.14
CA LYS A 21 21.23 -67.64 -35.79
C LYS A 21 21.46 -66.29 -35.10
N THR A 22 20.41 -65.76 -34.48
CA THR A 22 20.49 -64.56 -33.65
C THR A 22 21.15 -64.91 -32.31
N ALA A 23 22.40 -64.46 -32.15
CA ALA A 23 23.11 -64.57 -30.88
C ALA A 23 22.33 -63.82 -29.78
N ARG A 24 21.69 -64.58 -28.88
CA ARG A 24 20.84 -64.03 -27.81
C ARG A 24 21.70 -63.45 -26.69
N GLY A 25 22.26 -62.26 -26.94
CA GLY A 25 23.01 -61.50 -25.94
C GLY A 25 22.19 -61.33 -24.65
N GLN A 26 22.75 -61.75 -23.52
CA GLN A 26 22.04 -61.68 -22.24
C GLN A 26 21.92 -60.22 -21.78
N ARG A 27 20.75 -59.61 -22.02
CA ARG A 27 20.40 -58.31 -21.44
C ARG A 27 20.42 -58.41 -19.91
N SER A 28 21.10 -57.45 -19.29
CA SER A 28 21.24 -57.36 -17.83
C SER A 28 19.87 -57.31 -17.15
N PHE A 29 19.79 -57.83 -15.92
CA PHE A 29 18.58 -57.77 -15.09
C PHE A 29 18.03 -56.34 -14.98
N TRP A 30 18.92 -55.34 -14.90
CA TRP A 30 18.57 -53.91 -14.89
C TRP A 30 17.90 -53.41 -16.17
N GLN A 31 18.26 -53.94 -17.34
CA GLN A 31 17.63 -53.60 -18.61
C GLN A 31 16.25 -54.25 -18.76
N LYS A 32 16.05 -55.44 -18.17
CA LYS A 32 14.74 -56.13 -18.17
C LYS A 32 13.71 -55.44 -17.25
N LEU A 33 14.16 -54.73 -16.23
CA LEU A 33 13.33 -53.98 -15.27
C LEU A 33 13.01 -52.53 -15.71
N GLY A 34 13.35 -52.14 -16.94
CA GLY A 34 13.10 -50.78 -17.44
C GLY A 34 14.02 -49.71 -16.83
N GLY A 35 15.11 -50.11 -16.16
CA GLY A 35 16.02 -49.21 -15.45
C GLY A 35 16.74 -48.18 -16.35
N GLU A 36 16.83 -48.43 -17.66
CA GLU A 36 17.29 -47.42 -18.64
C GLU A 36 16.41 -46.17 -18.61
N GLY A 37 15.08 -46.33 -18.56
CA GLY A 37 14.14 -45.20 -18.48
C GLY A 37 14.25 -44.41 -17.17
N LEU A 38 14.48 -45.11 -16.05
CA LEU A 38 14.71 -44.47 -14.75
C LEU A 38 16.02 -43.67 -14.74
N THR A 39 17.10 -44.25 -15.28
CA THR A 39 18.42 -43.58 -15.36
C THR A 39 18.36 -42.34 -16.25
N ILE A 40 17.69 -42.43 -17.41
CA ILE A 40 17.46 -41.30 -18.31
C ILE A 40 16.60 -40.22 -17.63
N SER A 41 15.55 -40.62 -16.90
CA SER A 41 14.69 -39.67 -16.18
C SER A 41 15.46 -38.91 -15.08
N LEU A 42 16.27 -39.60 -14.27
CA LEU A 42 17.13 -38.95 -13.27
C LEU A 42 18.15 -38.00 -13.92
N PHE A 43 18.74 -38.39 -15.05
CA PHE A 43 19.70 -37.55 -15.78
C PHE A 43 19.05 -36.25 -16.31
N ILE A 44 17.86 -36.35 -16.91
CA ILE A 44 17.10 -35.18 -17.40
C ILE A 44 16.71 -34.26 -16.23
N HIS A 45 16.19 -34.82 -15.12
CA HIS A 45 15.84 -34.02 -13.95
C HIS A 45 17.08 -33.36 -13.31
N GLY A 46 18.21 -34.07 -13.25
CA GLY A 46 19.48 -33.50 -12.79
C GLY A 46 19.94 -32.31 -13.63
N ILE A 47 19.86 -32.41 -14.96
CA ILE A 47 20.16 -31.29 -15.87
C ILE A 47 19.20 -30.11 -15.64
N LEU A 48 17.89 -30.37 -15.53
CA LEU A 48 16.90 -29.31 -15.28
C LEU A 48 17.12 -28.59 -13.94
N ILE A 49 17.51 -29.33 -12.89
CA ILE A 49 17.86 -28.75 -11.58
C ILE A 49 19.13 -27.88 -11.70
N ILE A 50 20.14 -28.32 -12.45
CA ILE A 50 21.37 -27.53 -12.68
C ILE A 50 21.06 -26.26 -13.47
N ILE A 51 20.24 -26.34 -14.53
CA ILE A 51 19.81 -25.16 -15.31
C ILE A 51 19.02 -24.19 -14.42
N ALA A 52 18.10 -24.69 -13.60
CA ALA A 52 17.34 -23.87 -12.67
C ALA A 52 18.24 -23.21 -11.60
N ALA A 53 19.23 -23.94 -11.06
CA ALA A 53 20.19 -23.40 -10.11
C ALA A 53 21.07 -22.31 -10.74
N ILE A 54 21.56 -22.51 -11.97
CA ILE A 54 22.33 -21.50 -12.72
C ILE A 54 21.45 -20.27 -12.99
N TRP A 55 20.19 -20.46 -13.39
CA TRP A 55 19.24 -19.36 -13.66
C TRP A 55 18.90 -18.56 -12.40
N VAL A 56 18.69 -19.23 -11.25
CA VAL A 56 18.52 -18.55 -9.96
C VAL A 56 19.79 -17.80 -9.57
N ILE A 57 20.97 -18.40 -9.73
CA ILE A 57 22.24 -17.75 -9.41
C ILE A 57 22.49 -16.55 -10.33
N SER A 58 22.22 -16.62 -11.63
CA SER A 58 22.39 -15.47 -12.53
C SER A 58 21.38 -14.36 -12.23
N THR A 59 20.09 -14.68 -12.10
CA THR A 59 19.06 -13.67 -11.78
C THR A 59 19.29 -13.00 -10.42
N VAL A 60 19.73 -13.73 -9.40
CA VAL A 60 20.05 -13.16 -8.08
C VAL A 60 21.39 -12.41 -8.10
N THR A 61 22.44 -12.90 -8.77
CA THR A 61 23.74 -12.20 -8.77
C THR A 61 23.78 -10.97 -9.66
N ASP A 62 23.03 -10.94 -10.77
CA ASP A 62 22.82 -9.71 -11.57
C ASP A 62 22.02 -8.67 -10.77
N SER A 63 21.02 -9.09 -9.98
CA SER A 63 20.26 -8.18 -9.10
C SER A 63 21.09 -7.55 -7.96
N VAL A 64 22.30 -8.08 -7.71
CA VAL A 64 23.26 -7.54 -6.72
C VAL A 64 24.32 -6.64 -7.38
N LYS A 65 24.38 -6.57 -8.72
CA LYS A 65 25.42 -5.83 -9.47
C LYS A 65 24.88 -4.89 -10.54
N LYS A 66 23.90 -4.04 -10.21
CA LYS A 66 23.77 -2.64 -10.68
C LYS A 66 22.56 -1.92 -10.07
N ASP A 67 22.81 -1.17 -8.98
CA ASP A 67 22.01 0.02 -8.66
C ASP A 67 22.81 1.27 -9.07
N PRO A 68 22.34 2.06 -10.05
CA PRO A 68 23.00 3.30 -10.43
C PRO A 68 22.75 4.46 -9.43
N ASP A 69 21.89 4.28 -8.44
CA ASP A 69 21.54 5.30 -7.42
C ASP A 69 22.11 5.01 -6.03
N SER A 70 23.27 4.33 -5.96
CA SER A 70 24.06 4.29 -4.72
C SER A 70 24.68 5.66 -4.45
N PHE A 71 23.98 6.47 -3.65
CA PHE A 71 24.47 7.77 -3.19
C PHE A 71 25.77 7.61 -2.41
N SER A 72 26.87 8.04 -3.02
CA SER A 72 28.17 8.18 -2.36
C SER A 72 28.10 9.25 -1.27
N THR A 73 27.69 8.86 -0.06
CA THR A 73 28.06 9.59 1.15
C THR A 73 29.57 9.47 1.30
N GLY A 74 30.29 10.58 1.11
CA GLY A 74 31.75 10.60 1.04
C GLY A 74 32.43 10.05 2.29
N ALA A 75 32.70 8.75 2.31
CA ALA A 75 33.44 8.04 3.35
C ALA A 75 34.11 6.78 2.78
N GLY A 76 35.31 6.94 2.22
CA GLY A 76 36.28 5.86 2.05
C GLY A 76 35.95 4.76 1.03
N GLY A 77 36.41 4.95 -0.21
CA GLY A 77 36.76 3.81 -1.07
C GLY A 77 37.91 3.01 -0.43
N GLY A 78 38.04 1.74 -0.84
CA GLY A 78 39.00 0.79 -0.24
C GLY A 78 40.48 1.13 -0.45
N SER A 79 41.34 0.27 0.09
CA SER A 79 42.80 0.40 0.04
C SER A 79 43.33 0.77 -1.36
N ALA A 80 44.20 1.79 -1.42
CA ALA A 80 44.94 2.34 -2.57
C ALA A 80 44.43 3.67 -3.21
N GLY A 81 43.62 4.47 -2.52
CA GLY A 81 43.35 5.87 -2.89
C GLY A 81 44.10 6.90 -2.04
N ASP A 82 44.83 7.83 -2.67
CA ASP A 82 45.53 8.91 -1.97
C ASP A 82 44.58 9.86 -1.19
N ARG A 83 45.01 10.28 0.01
CA ARG A 83 44.19 11.14 0.89
C ARG A 83 44.02 12.54 0.31
N ALA A 84 42.76 12.94 0.09
CA ALA A 84 42.41 14.30 -0.30
C ALA A 84 42.92 15.33 0.73
N LYS A 85 43.64 16.35 0.26
CA LYS A 85 44.16 17.44 1.10
C LYS A 85 43.01 18.37 1.51
N ASN A 86 42.70 18.39 2.80
CA ASN A 86 41.76 19.36 3.38
C ASN A 86 42.32 20.79 3.25
N GLN A 87 41.74 21.62 2.38
CA GLN A 87 41.96 23.06 2.41
C GLN A 87 40.89 23.73 3.30
N PRO A 88 41.28 24.41 4.40
CA PRO A 88 40.32 25.06 5.28
C PRO A 88 39.83 26.40 4.70
N HIS A 89 38.73 26.36 3.94
CA HIS A 89 38.02 27.59 3.56
C HIS A 89 37.34 28.21 4.78
N LYS A 90 37.99 29.21 5.36
CA LYS A 90 37.49 30.02 6.48
C LYS A 90 36.29 30.86 6.02
N VAL A 91 35.07 30.41 6.33
CA VAL A 91 33.83 31.14 6.02
C VAL A 91 33.79 32.42 6.85
N VAL A 92 34.03 33.57 6.20
CA VAL A 92 33.88 34.90 6.80
C VAL A 92 32.48 35.42 6.43
N PRO A 93 31.54 35.59 7.40
CA PRO A 93 30.23 36.13 7.10
C PRO A 93 30.34 37.63 6.80
N LYS A 94 30.14 38.01 5.54
CA LYS A 94 30.05 39.43 5.15
C LYS A 94 28.61 39.94 5.36
N ASN A 95 28.49 41.01 6.16
CA ASN A 95 27.37 41.96 6.20
C ASN A 95 26.04 41.54 6.88
N ALA A 96 26.09 41.11 8.14
CA ALA A 96 24.92 41.11 9.04
C ALA A 96 24.65 42.51 9.65
N LYS A 97 24.38 43.55 8.82
CA LYS A 97 24.18 44.94 9.30
C LYS A 97 22.98 45.70 8.73
N THR A 98 22.07 45.06 8.01
CA THR A 98 20.87 45.70 7.43
C THR A 98 19.52 45.15 7.92
N LEU A 99 19.50 44.05 8.69
CA LEU A 99 18.27 43.42 9.20
C LEU A 99 17.83 43.95 10.58
N ALA A 100 18.15 45.21 10.89
CA ALA A 100 17.79 45.88 12.14
C ALA A 100 17.40 47.34 11.88
N LYS A 101 16.21 47.55 11.31
CA LYS A 101 15.47 48.81 11.40
C LYS A 101 14.07 48.53 11.92
N ASN A 102 13.65 49.34 12.88
CA ASN A 102 12.53 49.04 13.77
C ASN A 102 11.17 48.99 13.05
N ALA A 103 10.28 48.12 13.54
CA ALA A 103 8.86 48.19 13.21
C ALA A 103 8.29 49.52 13.71
N SER A 104 7.64 50.27 12.83
CA SER A 104 7.00 51.55 13.16
C SER A 104 5.69 51.32 13.92
N ARG A 105 5.57 51.95 15.10
CA ARG A 105 4.36 51.98 15.92
C ARG A 105 3.23 52.66 15.16
N ILE A 106 2.11 51.96 14.91
CA ILE A 106 0.87 52.59 14.49
C ILE A 106 0.19 53.18 15.73
N THR A 107 -0.13 54.48 15.70
CA THR A 107 -0.77 55.21 16.80
C THR A 107 -1.89 56.08 16.26
N SER A 108 -3.08 55.95 16.86
CA SER A 108 -4.26 56.76 16.54
C SER A 108 -4.16 58.14 17.20
N LYS A 109 -4.53 59.21 16.47
CA LYS A 109 -4.58 60.59 16.98
C LYS A 109 -6.04 61.07 17.16
N ASN A 110 -6.83 60.34 17.95
CA ASN A 110 -8.14 60.82 18.41
C ASN A 110 -8.08 61.08 19.93
N ALA A 111 -8.51 62.26 20.37
CA ALA A 111 -8.45 62.71 21.76
C ALA A 111 -9.31 61.88 22.75
N ASN A 112 -10.28 61.10 22.26
CA ASN A 112 -11.23 60.36 23.11
C ASN A 112 -10.95 58.85 23.22
N ALA A 113 -9.82 58.35 22.71
CA ALA A 113 -9.52 56.91 22.68
C ALA A 113 -8.69 56.45 23.90
N ALA A 114 -9.36 56.15 25.02
CA ALA A 114 -8.73 55.57 26.22
C ALA A 114 -8.52 54.04 26.08
N ILE A 115 -7.57 53.63 25.23
CA ILE A 115 -7.15 52.22 25.10
C ILE A 115 -5.62 52.11 25.18
N SER A 116 -5.13 51.59 26.30
CA SER A 116 -3.72 51.19 26.49
C SER A 116 -3.53 49.71 26.15
N LEU A 117 -2.75 49.43 25.11
CA LEU A 117 -2.25 48.07 24.83
C LEU A 117 -1.02 47.79 25.71
N PRO A 118 -0.86 46.59 26.29
CA PRO A 118 0.34 46.22 27.03
C PRO A 118 1.56 46.04 26.11
N ASP A 119 2.76 46.30 26.64
CA ASP A 119 4.02 46.14 25.91
C ASP A 119 4.31 44.67 25.57
N LEU A 120 4.89 44.46 24.39
CA LEU A 120 5.36 43.14 23.96
C LEU A 120 6.68 42.78 24.68
N PRO A 121 6.84 41.57 25.23
CA PRO A 121 8.12 41.13 25.77
C PRO A 121 9.14 41.00 24.64
N VAL A 122 10.36 41.52 24.87
CA VAL A 122 11.46 41.43 23.92
C VAL A 122 12.02 40.00 23.85
N SER A 123 11.67 39.28 22.78
CA SER A 123 12.16 37.92 22.53
C SER A 123 13.68 37.87 22.40
N SER A 124 14.32 37.00 23.18
CA SER A 124 15.76 36.93 23.38
C SER A 124 16.54 36.28 22.23
N SER A 125 16.98 37.09 21.27
CA SER A 125 17.95 36.68 20.23
C SER A 125 19.29 36.16 20.78
N ALA A 126 19.56 36.36 22.08
CA ALA A 126 20.77 35.89 22.76
C ALA A 126 20.85 34.36 22.91
N ALA A 127 19.71 33.65 22.98
CA ALA A 127 19.70 32.21 23.21
C ALA A 127 20.29 31.39 22.05
N MET A 128 20.22 31.89 20.81
CA MET A 128 20.72 31.19 19.62
C MET A 128 22.25 31.19 19.49
N MET A 129 22.97 32.07 20.22
CA MET A 129 24.44 32.11 20.19
C MET A 129 25.09 31.18 21.22
N ALA A 130 24.38 30.81 22.29
CA ALA A 130 24.92 29.91 23.33
C ALA A 130 25.06 28.45 22.86
N GLY A 131 24.17 28.00 21.97
CA GLY A 131 24.19 26.63 21.44
C GLY A 131 25.31 26.33 20.44
N MET A 132 26.03 27.35 19.94
CA MET A 132 27.03 27.18 18.87
C MET A 132 28.49 27.20 19.36
N THR A 133 28.74 27.30 20.66
CA THR A 133 30.09 27.41 21.25
C THR A 133 30.49 26.26 22.19
N ALA A 134 29.57 25.38 22.57
CA ALA A 134 29.85 24.20 23.40
C ALA A 134 30.19 22.96 22.55
N GLY A 135 31.43 22.88 22.06
CA GLY A 135 31.93 21.69 21.36
C GLY A 135 32.25 20.52 22.31
N GLY A 136 32.14 19.28 21.82
CA GLY A 136 32.48 18.09 22.60
C GLY A 136 32.31 16.78 21.84
N SER A 137 33.38 16.28 21.23
CA SER A 137 33.39 15.01 20.50
C SER A 137 33.46 13.80 21.44
N SER A 138 32.49 12.88 21.42
CA SER A 138 32.71 11.50 21.87
C SER A 138 31.73 10.49 21.23
N LYS A 139 32.23 9.27 21.02
CA LYS A 139 31.49 8.12 20.47
C LYS A 139 30.40 7.67 21.45
N GLY A 140 29.21 7.33 20.94
CA GLY A 140 28.15 6.67 21.71
C GLY A 140 27.17 5.93 20.80
N PHE A 141 26.87 4.67 21.13
CA PHE A 141 25.93 3.80 20.41
C PHE A 141 24.48 4.03 20.90
N GLY A 142 23.52 4.08 19.97
CA GLY A 142 22.11 3.73 20.20
C GLY A 142 21.25 4.69 21.05
N GLY A 143 19.93 4.44 21.05
CA GLY A 143 19.01 4.99 22.05
C GLY A 143 18.08 6.14 21.61
N GLY A 144 17.38 6.02 20.48
CA GLY A 144 16.27 6.91 20.13
C GLY A 144 14.97 6.60 20.89
N SER A 145 14.99 6.59 22.22
CA SER A 145 13.83 6.26 23.05
C SER A 145 12.87 7.46 23.22
N GLY A 146 12.02 7.69 22.22
CA GLY A 146 10.93 8.68 22.25
C GLY A 146 9.71 8.23 23.06
N GLY A 147 9.86 8.02 24.37
CA GLY A 147 8.74 7.69 25.26
C GLY A 147 7.93 8.94 25.64
N GLY A 148 6.70 9.05 25.14
CA GLY A 148 5.76 10.11 25.52
C GLY A 148 4.33 9.57 25.67
N ILE A 149 3.81 9.57 26.90
CA ILE A 149 2.42 9.19 27.17
C ILE A 149 1.54 10.41 26.90
N GLY A 150 1.01 10.48 25.68
CA GLY A 150 0.01 11.47 25.28
C GLY A 150 -0.74 10.96 24.05
N SER A 151 -2.07 11.04 24.05
CA SER A 151 -2.94 10.55 22.98
C SER A 151 -2.94 11.42 21.71
N GLY A 152 -1.90 12.24 21.51
CA GLY A 152 -1.65 12.99 20.28
C GLY A 152 -0.80 12.17 19.31
N MET A 153 -1.31 11.96 18.10
CA MET A 153 -0.64 11.19 17.05
C MET A 153 0.54 11.98 16.45
N GLY A 154 1.64 12.06 17.19
CA GLY A 154 2.86 12.77 16.80
C GLY A 154 3.58 12.06 15.66
N VAL A 155 3.44 12.57 14.43
CA VAL A 155 4.25 12.14 13.29
C VAL A 155 5.70 12.57 13.53
N GLY A 156 6.58 11.61 13.77
CA GLY A 156 8.02 11.85 13.87
C GLY A 156 8.57 12.36 12.54
N VAL A 157 8.80 13.67 12.44
CA VAL A 157 9.42 14.29 11.26
C VAL A 157 10.92 14.00 11.30
N GLY A 158 11.30 12.85 10.73
CA GLY A 158 12.67 12.60 10.31
C GLY A 158 13.12 13.69 9.32
N ASN A 159 14.40 14.07 9.40
CA ASN A 159 14.94 15.31 8.84
C ASN A 159 15.06 15.30 7.29
N GLY A 160 13.92 15.28 6.59
CA GLY A 160 13.79 15.32 5.13
C GLY A 160 13.33 16.69 4.63
N ARG A 161 14.19 17.37 3.86
CA ARG A 161 13.92 18.71 3.29
C ARG A 161 12.65 18.69 2.43
N ASN A 162 11.71 19.61 2.70
CA ASN A 162 10.54 19.97 1.88
C ASN A 162 9.39 18.96 1.67
N PHE A 163 9.21 17.91 2.50
CA PHE A 163 8.00 17.07 2.45
C PHE A 163 6.76 17.74 3.10
N VAL A 164 6.33 18.87 2.55
CA VAL A 164 5.05 19.50 2.90
C VAL A 164 3.92 18.72 2.22
N GLY A 165 3.04 18.10 3.00
CA GLY A 165 1.90 17.35 2.47
C GLY A 165 0.98 18.22 1.62
N LYS A 166 0.57 17.69 0.45
CA LYS A 166 -0.25 18.38 -0.54
C LYS A 166 -1.73 18.28 -0.17
N SER A 167 -2.43 19.42 -0.13
CA SER A 167 -3.84 19.47 0.25
C SER A 167 -4.75 19.12 -0.94
N VAL A 168 -5.39 17.96 -0.89
CA VAL A 168 -6.34 17.46 -1.89
C VAL A 168 -7.70 17.29 -1.22
N MET A 169 -8.71 17.99 -1.71
CA MET A 169 -10.11 17.90 -1.23
C MET A 169 -10.28 18.03 0.31
N GLY A 170 -9.40 18.80 0.96
CA GLY A 170 -9.39 19.01 2.41
C GLY A 170 -8.71 17.92 3.23
N ALA A 171 -7.91 17.04 2.62
CA ALA A 171 -6.99 16.11 3.28
C ALA A 171 -5.54 16.38 2.85
N LYS A 172 -4.56 16.10 3.73
CA LYS A 172 -3.12 16.29 3.41
C LYS A 172 -2.48 14.97 3.01
N ILE A 173 -2.12 14.87 1.73
CA ILE A 173 -1.46 13.70 1.14
C ILE A 173 0.06 13.90 1.25
N PHE A 174 0.72 13.00 1.97
CA PHE A 174 2.17 12.97 2.17
C PHE A 174 2.79 11.93 1.24
N ALA A 175 2.95 12.32 -0.03
CA ALA A 175 3.49 11.50 -1.11
C ALA A 175 4.14 12.38 -2.19
N ALA A 176 5.02 11.81 -3.01
CA ALA A 176 5.46 12.41 -4.27
C ALA A 176 4.73 11.78 -5.46
N LYS A 177 4.62 10.45 -5.48
CA LYS A 177 3.92 9.66 -6.51
C LYS A 177 2.68 8.99 -5.92
N ILE A 178 1.53 9.15 -6.58
CA ILE A 178 0.26 8.55 -6.15
C ILE A 178 -0.40 7.76 -7.28
N ALA A 179 -1.06 6.67 -6.90
CA ALA A 179 -2.03 5.98 -7.74
C ALA A 179 -3.43 6.13 -7.11
N VAL A 180 -4.43 6.34 -7.95
CA VAL A 180 -5.82 6.59 -7.55
C VAL A 180 -6.70 5.50 -8.14
N PHE A 181 -7.42 4.77 -7.29
CA PHE A 181 -8.59 4.03 -7.69
C PHE A 181 -9.80 4.95 -7.63
N MET A 182 -10.43 5.14 -8.78
CA MET A 182 -11.67 5.86 -8.96
C MET A 182 -12.79 4.84 -9.19
N ASP A 183 -13.74 4.81 -8.27
CA ASP A 183 -14.99 4.09 -8.47
C ASP A 183 -15.74 4.69 -9.67
N ALA A 184 -15.93 3.87 -10.71
CA ALA A 184 -16.62 4.19 -11.93
C ALA A 184 -18.00 3.52 -12.02
N SER A 185 -18.64 3.25 -10.88
CA SER A 185 -20.05 2.84 -10.82
C SER A 185 -21.01 3.99 -11.20
N GLY A 186 -22.29 3.64 -11.38
CA GLY A 186 -23.33 4.60 -11.76
C GLY A 186 -23.52 5.75 -10.75
N SER A 187 -23.45 5.46 -9.44
CA SER A 187 -23.58 6.47 -8.37
C SER A 187 -22.42 7.47 -8.37
N MET A 188 -21.23 7.03 -8.80
CA MET A 188 -20.00 7.82 -8.76
C MET A 188 -19.70 8.59 -10.04
N SER A 189 -20.34 8.21 -11.16
CA SER A 189 -20.18 8.79 -12.51
C SER A 189 -20.08 10.31 -12.55
N GLY A 190 -20.98 11.03 -11.86
CA GLY A 190 -21.07 12.50 -11.86
C GLY A 190 -19.91 13.23 -11.17
N TYR A 191 -19.03 12.54 -10.45
CA TYR A 191 -17.93 13.17 -9.70
C TYR A 191 -16.56 13.00 -10.35
N ILE A 192 -16.39 12.03 -11.26
CA ILE A 192 -15.08 11.54 -11.72
C ILE A 192 -14.19 12.65 -12.29
N ASP A 193 -14.68 13.43 -13.26
CA ASP A 193 -13.88 14.48 -13.91
C ASP A 193 -13.47 15.60 -12.95
N ARG A 194 -14.37 15.96 -12.03
CA ARG A 194 -14.09 16.99 -11.02
C ARG A 194 -13.01 16.51 -10.04
N VAL A 195 -13.10 15.26 -9.60
CA VAL A 195 -12.16 14.66 -8.65
C VAL A 195 -10.80 14.40 -9.30
N GLU A 196 -10.76 13.90 -10.53
CA GLU A 196 -9.52 13.81 -11.32
C GLU A 196 -8.86 15.18 -11.45
N THR A 197 -9.64 16.23 -11.71
CA THR A 197 -9.14 17.62 -11.82
C THR A 197 -8.55 18.12 -10.50
N GLU A 198 -9.26 17.99 -9.37
CA GLU A 198 -8.75 18.42 -8.06
C GLU A 198 -7.48 17.65 -7.62
N ILE A 199 -7.40 16.35 -7.93
CA ILE A 199 -6.20 15.54 -7.68
C ILE A 199 -5.05 16.05 -8.55
N ARG A 200 -5.27 16.23 -9.86
CA ARG A 200 -4.21 16.62 -10.81
C ARG A 200 -3.68 18.04 -10.60
N LYS A 201 -4.44 18.95 -9.98
CA LYS A 201 -3.91 20.27 -9.53
C LYS A 201 -2.71 20.12 -8.59
N GLN A 202 -2.72 19.10 -7.73
CA GLN A 202 -1.67 18.86 -6.74
C GLN A 202 -0.68 17.79 -7.18
N PHE A 203 -1.15 16.79 -7.94
CA PHE A 203 -0.39 15.66 -8.45
C PHE A 203 -0.63 15.51 -9.96
N PRO A 204 -0.01 16.34 -10.82
CA PRO A 204 -0.24 16.30 -12.28
C PRO A 204 -0.02 14.90 -12.86
N ASP A 205 1.03 14.22 -12.40
CA ASP A 205 1.45 12.87 -12.79
C ASP A 205 0.72 11.74 -12.02
N ALA A 206 -0.44 12.00 -11.41
CA ALA A 206 -1.23 10.96 -10.75
C ALA A 206 -1.70 9.89 -11.74
N ASP A 207 -1.48 8.62 -11.41
CA ASP A 207 -2.00 7.49 -12.18
C ASP A 207 -3.43 7.17 -11.72
N VAL A 208 -4.42 7.54 -12.52
CA VAL A 208 -5.85 7.39 -12.19
C VAL A 208 -6.44 6.19 -12.93
N TYR A 209 -6.87 5.20 -12.16
CA TYR A 209 -7.49 3.96 -12.61
C TYR A 209 -8.99 4.02 -12.35
N CYS A 210 -9.81 3.70 -13.37
CA CYS A 210 -11.27 3.67 -13.29
C CYS A 210 -11.78 2.24 -13.50
N TYR A 211 -12.50 1.69 -12.52
CA TYR A 211 -13.11 0.35 -12.55
C TYR A 211 -14.47 0.35 -11.83
N ASN A 212 -15.30 -0.67 -12.03
CA ASN A 212 -16.67 -0.69 -11.49
C ASN A 212 -16.72 -0.94 -9.98
N GLY A 213 -17.38 -0.03 -9.25
CA GLY A 213 -17.62 -0.13 -7.79
C GLY A 213 -16.35 -0.05 -6.96
N LEU A 214 -16.49 -0.06 -5.63
CA LEU A 214 -15.40 -0.34 -4.70
C LEU A 214 -15.66 -1.72 -4.05
N PHE A 215 -15.67 -2.76 -4.89
CA PHE A 215 -15.87 -4.13 -4.41
C PHE A 215 -14.57 -4.71 -3.84
N ILE A 216 -14.61 -5.17 -2.58
CA ILE A 216 -13.58 -6.05 -2.02
C ILE A 216 -14.19 -7.45 -1.91
N THR A 217 -14.13 -8.22 -3.00
CA THR A 217 -14.71 -9.58 -3.03
C THR A 217 -13.66 -10.64 -2.74
N VAL A 218 -13.98 -11.56 -1.83
CA VAL A 218 -13.06 -12.58 -1.32
C VAL A 218 -13.67 -13.97 -1.46
N GLN A 219 -12.89 -14.93 -1.94
CA GLN A 219 -13.29 -16.32 -2.19
C GLN A 219 -12.33 -17.25 -1.45
N ASP A 220 -12.86 -18.04 -0.51
CA ASP A 220 -12.06 -18.97 0.32
C ASP A 220 -10.86 -18.31 1.04
N GLY A 221 -10.98 -17.03 1.40
CA GLY A 221 -9.91 -16.25 2.03
C GLY A 221 -8.90 -15.62 1.06
N ILE A 222 -9.13 -15.69 -0.25
CA ILE A 222 -8.29 -15.09 -1.29
C ILE A 222 -9.07 -13.96 -1.99
N ILE A 223 -8.47 -12.78 -2.12
CA ILE A 223 -9.03 -11.65 -2.88
C ILE A 223 -9.28 -12.08 -4.34
N ILE A 224 -10.49 -11.92 -4.86
CA ILE A 224 -10.77 -12.18 -6.28
C ILE A 224 -9.93 -11.23 -7.14
N GLY A 225 -9.26 -11.76 -8.16
CA GLY A 225 -8.34 -11.00 -9.01
C GLY A 225 -7.04 -10.54 -8.32
N GLY A 226 -6.85 -10.78 -7.02
CA GLY A 226 -5.62 -10.45 -6.30
C GLY A 226 -4.39 -11.26 -6.75
N GLU A 227 -3.22 -10.97 -6.18
CA GLU A 227 -1.94 -11.53 -6.65
C GLU A 227 -1.87 -13.06 -6.55
N HIS A 228 -2.52 -13.61 -5.52
CA HIS A 228 -2.59 -15.05 -5.26
C HIS A 228 -3.87 -15.72 -5.79
N PHE A 229 -4.76 -14.98 -6.47
CA PHE A 229 -6.00 -15.53 -7.02
C PHE A 229 -5.75 -16.45 -8.21
N ARG A 230 -6.28 -17.67 -8.18
CA ARG A 230 -6.19 -18.66 -9.26
C ARG A 230 -7.52 -19.38 -9.40
N GLY A 231 -7.97 -19.59 -10.62
CA GLY A 231 -9.24 -20.27 -10.94
C GLY A 231 -10.36 -19.30 -11.32
N GLN A 232 -11.59 -19.82 -11.33
CA GLN A 232 -12.79 -19.05 -11.69
C GLN A 232 -13.33 -18.27 -10.48
N PRO A 233 -13.71 -16.99 -10.66
CA PRO A 233 -14.33 -16.21 -9.61
C PRO A 233 -15.81 -16.58 -9.46
N ILE A 234 -16.34 -16.46 -8.24
CA ILE A 234 -17.79 -16.63 -8.03
C ILE A 234 -18.64 -15.49 -8.61
N ARG A 235 -18.04 -14.30 -8.74
CA ARG A 235 -18.61 -13.14 -9.41
C ARG A 235 -17.50 -12.28 -10.00
N SER A 236 -17.77 -11.62 -11.11
CA SER A 236 -16.95 -10.50 -11.58
C SER A 236 -17.50 -9.17 -11.05
N ALA A 237 -16.69 -8.12 -11.07
CA ALA A 237 -17.12 -6.76 -10.77
C ALA A 237 -18.02 -6.14 -11.85
N GLY A 238 -17.96 -6.64 -13.09
CA GLY A 238 -18.65 -6.08 -14.25
C GLY A 238 -17.95 -4.84 -14.83
N LEU A 239 -18.58 -4.20 -15.81
CA LEU A 239 -18.07 -2.98 -16.46
C LEU A 239 -18.59 -1.73 -15.75
N GLY A 240 -17.73 -0.71 -15.62
CA GLY A 240 -18.10 0.59 -15.07
C GLY A 240 -18.61 1.54 -16.17
N VAL A 241 -19.11 2.71 -15.76
CA VAL A 241 -19.53 3.78 -16.68
C VAL A 241 -18.36 4.44 -17.42
N ARG A 242 -17.13 4.19 -16.97
CA ARG A 242 -15.89 4.76 -17.51
C ARG A 242 -14.72 3.81 -17.33
N GLU A 243 -13.92 3.66 -18.38
CA GLU A 243 -12.67 2.92 -18.37
C GLU A 243 -11.46 3.80 -18.00
N THR A 244 -10.35 3.15 -17.64
CA THR A 244 -9.07 3.82 -17.37
C THR A 244 -8.50 4.45 -18.65
N ASP A 245 -8.29 5.77 -18.66
CA ASP A 245 -7.65 6.46 -19.78
C ASP A 245 -6.13 6.21 -19.78
N GLN A 246 -5.71 5.19 -20.51
CA GLN A 246 -4.32 4.79 -20.66
C GLN A 246 -3.41 5.93 -21.15
N LYS A 247 -3.92 6.95 -21.87
CA LYS A 247 -3.07 8.03 -22.38
C LYS A 247 -2.58 8.93 -21.25
N LYS A 248 -3.42 9.15 -20.24
CA LYS A 248 -3.16 9.96 -19.03
C LYS A 248 -2.31 9.26 -17.96
N LEU A 249 -2.00 7.98 -18.13
CA LEU A 249 -1.10 7.24 -17.23
C LEU A 249 0.38 7.56 -17.51
N THR A 250 1.18 7.58 -16.46
CA THR A 250 2.65 7.64 -16.52
C THR A 250 3.23 6.37 -17.16
N GLY A 251 4.54 6.33 -17.42
CA GLY A 251 5.20 5.09 -17.87
C GLY A 251 5.03 3.94 -16.88
N THR A 252 5.11 4.23 -15.57
CA THR A 252 4.84 3.27 -14.50
C THR A 252 3.39 2.80 -14.52
N GLY A 253 2.44 3.74 -14.60
CA GLY A 253 1.01 3.42 -14.65
C GLY A 253 0.63 2.56 -15.86
N LYS A 254 1.17 2.88 -17.05
CA LYS A 254 0.99 2.09 -18.28
C LYS A 254 1.52 0.66 -18.14
N ASN A 255 2.68 0.48 -17.51
CA ASN A 255 3.26 -0.85 -17.29
C ASN A 255 2.41 -1.70 -16.34
N LEU A 256 1.90 -1.10 -15.26
CA LEU A 256 1.04 -1.78 -14.30
C LEU A 256 -0.35 -2.08 -14.88
N TYR A 257 -0.93 -1.13 -15.60
CA TYR A 257 -2.16 -1.33 -16.37
C TYR A 257 -2.02 -2.51 -17.34
N LYS A 258 -0.99 -2.52 -18.20
CA LYS A 258 -0.74 -3.60 -19.16
C LYS A 258 -0.58 -4.99 -18.50
N LYS A 259 -0.09 -5.04 -17.26
CA LYS A 259 0.16 -6.28 -16.52
C LYS A 259 -1.07 -6.79 -15.74
N PHE A 260 -1.98 -5.90 -15.33
CA PHE A 260 -3.00 -6.20 -14.33
C PHE A 260 -4.41 -5.64 -14.61
N ASP A 261 -4.68 -5.01 -15.76
CA ASP A 261 -6.01 -4.49 -16.10
C ASP A 261 -7.10 -5.58 -16.02
N ASP A 262 -6.83 -6.79 -16.50
CA ASP A 262 -7.77 -7.93 -16.38
C ASP A 262 -8.01 -8.33 -14.91
N ASN A 263 -6.98 -8.32 -14.06
CA ASN A 263 -7.11 -8.55 -12.62
C ASN A 263 -8.02 -7.49 -11.96
N PHE A 264 -7.83 -6.22 -12.34
CA PHE A 264 -8.59 -5.09 -11.80
C PHE A 264 -10.03 -5.06 -12.32
N LYS A 265 -10.28 -5.45 -13.58
CA LYS A 265 -11.63 -5.69 -14.11
C LYS A 265 -12.34 -6.86 -13.41
N LEU A 266 -11.59 -7.90 -13.04
CA LEU A 266 -12.14 -9.08 -12.37
C LEU A 266 -12.58 -8.77 -10.93
N GLY A 267 -11.67 -8.18 -10.14
CA GLY A 267 -11.80 -8.04 -8.69
C GLY A 267 -11.92 -6.61 -8.16
N SER A 268 -12.01 -5.61 -9.05
CA SER A 268 -12.18 -4.18 -8.72
C SER A 268 -11.14 -3.69 -7.70
N ALA A 269 -11.54 -2.81 -6.77
CA ALA A 269 -10.72 -2.23 -5.72
C ALA A 269 -10.01 -3.29 -4.86
N GLY A 270 -10.63 -4.45 -4.63
CA GLY A 270 -10.00 -5.59 -3.96
C GLY A 270 -8.72 -6.02 -4.65
N ALA A 271 -8.81 -6.42 -5.93
CA ALA A 271 -7.65 -6.82 -6.73
C ALA A 271 -6.61 -5.69 -6.86
N TRP A 272 -7.10 -4.47 -7.08
CA TRP A 272 -6.24 -3.29 -7.24
C TRP A 272 -5.41 -3.02 -5.99
N LEU A 273 -6.02 -2.96 -4.79
CA LEU A 273 -5.31 -2.78 -3.54
C LEU A 273 -4.33 -3.93 -3.25
N ASP A 274 -4.77 -5.18 -3.47
CA ASP A 274 -3.97 -6.36 -3.16
C ASP A 274 -2.67 -6.42 -3.97
N ILE A 275 -2.73 -6.04 -5.24
CA ILE A 275 -1.59 -6.01 -6.16
C ILE A 275 -0.79 -4.71 -6.01
N MET A 276 -1.44 -3.55 -5.88
CA MET A 276 -0.76 -2.24 -5.91
C MET A 276 0.00 -1.94 -4.61
N ARG A 277 -0.47 -2.43 -3.45
CA ARG A 277 0.35 -2.45 -2.21
C ARG A 277 1.66 -3.21 -2.45
N GLN A 278 1.59 -4.24 -3.29
CA GLN A 278 2.66 -5.07 -3.84
C GLN A 278 3.84 -4.26 -4.36
N GLN A 279 3.54 -3.49 -5.42
CA GLN A 279 4.50 -3.05 -6.45
C GLN A 279 5.51 -1.97 -6.03
N ARG A 280 5.37 -1.40 -4.81
CA ARG A 280 6.22 -0.33 -4.25
C ARG A 280 6.51 0.87 -5.18
N SER A 281 5.67 1.07 -6.19
CA SER A 281 5.88 2.03 -7.28
C SER A 281 5.31 3.42 -6.97
N TYR A 282 4.52 3.54 -5.90
CA TYR A 282 3.85 4.75 -5.43
C TYR A 282 4.04 4.91 -3.92
N ASP A 283 4.17 6.15 -3.46
CA ASP A 283 4.27 6.45 -2.03
C ASP A 283 2.88 6.46 -1.36
N ALA A 284 1.82 6.65 -2.14
CA ALA A 284 0.45 6.52 -1.68
C ALA A 284 -0.51 5.91 -2.71
N LEU A 285 -1.50 5.19 -2.18
CA LEU A 285 -2.68 4.71 -2.87
C LEU A 285 -3.88 5.52 -2.37
N VAL A 286 -4.75 5.94 -3.28
CA VAL A 286 -5.93 6.74 -2.98
C VAL A 286 -7.18 6.00 -3.47
N LEU A 287 -8.19 5.87 -2.64
CA LEU A 287 -9.51 5.34 -3.01
C LEU A 287 -10.53 6.48 -3.02
N PHE A 288 -11.35 6.55 -4.07
CA PHE A 288 -12.50 7.45 -4.17
C PHE A 288 -13.77 6.66 -4.55
N SER A 289 -14.81 6.73 -3.72
CA SER A 289 -16.07 5.97 -3.83
C SER A 289 -17.16 6.60 -2.92
N ASP A 290 -18.37 6.05 -2.91
CA ASP A 290 -19.38 6.27 -1.88
C ASP A 290 -19.22 5.31 -0.69
N PHE A 291 -18.39 4.26 -0.83
CA PHE A 291 -18.13 3.19 0.15
C PHE A 291 -19.38 2.41 0.57
N GLN A 292 -20.40 2.29 -0.29
CA GLN A 292 -21.59 1.47 0.02
C GLN A 292 -21.33 -0.05 -0.05
N ASP A 293 -20.45 -0.51 -0.95
CA ASP A 293 -20.29 -1.93 -1.28
C ASP A 293 -19.62 -2.79 -0.18
N GLY A 294 -18.53 -2.27 0.39
CA GLY A 294 -17.74 -2.96 1.43
C GLY A 294 -17.03 -4.24 0.97
N VAL A 295 -16.71 -5.09 1.97
CA VAL A 295 -16.17 -6.43 1.79
C VAL A 295 -17.32 -7.43 1.62
N THR A 296 -17.20 -8.34 0.67
CA THR A 296 -18.07 -9.52 0.54
C THR A 296 -17.21 -10.78 0.49
N GLN A 297 -17.38 -11.69 1.44
CA GLN A 297 -16.56 -12.91 1.51
C GLN A 297 -17.40 -14.18 1.43
N TYR A 298 -17.02 -15.05 0.49
CA TYR A 298 -17.66 -16.33 0.18
C TYR A 298 -16.84 -17.51 0.69
N ARG A 299 -17.53 -18.57 1.10
CA ARG A 299 -16.95 -19.92 1.25
C ARG A 299 -17.50 -20.82 0.14
N ILE A 300 -16.60 -21.44 -0.60
CA ILE A 300 -16.91 -22.31 -1.75
C ILE A 300 -16.34 -23.71 -1.50
N LYS A 301 -15.11 -23.80 -0.98
CA LYS A 301 -14.48 -25.08 -0.63
C LYS A 301 -15.27 -25.82 0.43
N GLY A 302 -15.81 -26.97 0.04
CA GLY A 302 -16.59 -27.87 0.90
C GLY A 302 -18.07 -27.51 1.01
N GLU A 303 -18.52 -26.44 0.38
CA GLU A 303 -19.93 -26.03 0.35
C GLU A 303 -20.60 -26.49 -0.95
N LYS A 304 -21.91 -26.78 -0.90
CA LYS A 304 -22.72 -27.05 -2.10
C LYS A 304 -23.34 -25.75 -2.59
N THR A 305 -23.58 -25.66 -3.90
CA THR A 305 -24.39 -24.58 -4.48
C THR A 305 -25.82 -24.67 -3.97
N ASP A 306 -26.26 -23.69 -3.16
CA ASP A 306 -27.65 -23.50 -2.75
C ASP A 306 -28.28 -22.37 -3.56
N THR A 307 -29.18 -22.71 -4.47
CA THR A 307 -29.90 -21.78 -5.35
C THR A 307 -30.76 -20.75 -4.61
N ASN A 308 -30.98 -20.92 -3.30
CA ASN A 308 -31.74 -20.00 -2.47
C ASN A 308 -30.87 -18.90 -1.81
N VAL A 309 -29.54 -18.94 -1.98
CA VAL A 309 -28.63 -17.93 -1.44
C VAL A 309 -28.43 -16.78 -2.43
N GLN A 310 -28.95 -15.62 -2.04
CA GLN A 310 -28.76 -14.34 -2.74
C GLN A 310 -27.27 -14.02 -2.84
N GLY A 311 -26.75 -13.86 -4.07
CA GLY A 311 -25.34 -13.52 -4.32
C GLY A 311 -24.48 -14.58 -5.02
N GLY A 312 -25.06 -15.61 -5.63
CA GLY A 312 -24.34 -16.53 -6.54
C GLY A 312 -24.33 -18.01 -6.12
N GLY A 313 -25.19 -18.40 -5.18
CA GLY A 313 -25.38 -19.81 -4.82
C GLY A 313 -24.39 -20.39 -3.81
N PHE A 314 -23.43 -19.61 -3.30
CA PHE A 314 -22.53 -20.03 -2.22
C PHE A 314 -22.69 -19.12 -0.99
N PRO A 315 -22.49 -19.65 0.23
CA PRO A 315 -22.70 -18.87 1.46
C PRO A 315 -21.74 -17.67 1.55
N ILE A 316 -22.34 -16.49 1.68
CA ILE A 316 -21.65 -15.27 2.12
C ILE A 316 -21.43 -15.43 3.63
N ILE A 317 -20.16 -15.54 4.03
CA ILE A 317 -19.73 -15.75 5.42
C ILE A 317 -19.33 -14.46 6.12
N TYR A 318 -19.21 -13.36 5.38
CA TYR A 318 -19.04 -12.00 5.91
C TYR A 318 -19.44 -10.97 4.86
N TYR A 319 -20.08 -9.91 5.33
CA TYR A 319 -20.45 -8.73 4.57
C TYR A 319 -20.48 -7.52 5.49
N ASP A 320 -19.88 -6.39 5.10
CA ASP A 320 -19.85 -5.15 5.88
C ASP A 320 -20.16 -3.87 5.07
N GLY A 321 -20.71 -4.01 3.86
CA GLY A 321 -21.35 -2.90 3.15
C GLY A 321 -22.76 -2.60 3.67
N VAL A 322 -23.42 -1.61 3.07
CA VAL A 322 -24.70 -1.07 3.58
C VAL A 322 -25.93 -1.86 3.11
N ARG A 323 -25.78 -2.82 2.21
CA ARG A 323 -26.89 -3.58 1.62
C ARG A 323 -27.42 -4.66 2.55
N ALA A 324 -28.46 -4.32 3.31
CA ALA A 324 -29.12 -5.23 4.25
C ALA A 324 -29.69 -6.53 3.63
N ASP A 325 -29.84 -6.59 2.29
CA ASP A 325 -30.26 -7.79 1.56
C ASP A 325 -29.13 -8.83 1.35
N VAL A 326 -27.85 -8.46 1.53
CA VAL A 326 -26.70 -9.30 1.17
C VAL A 326 -26.25 -10.22 2.30
N ALA A 327 -26.36 -9.82 3.57
CA ALA A 327 -26.20 -10.74 4.71
C ALA A 327 -26.90 -10.25 5.99
N ARG A 328 -27.46 -11.18 6.77
CA ARG A 328 -28.02 -10.90 8.10
C ARG A 328 -26.94 -10.79 9.19
N GLY A 329 -25.96 -9.90 9.01
CA GLY A 329 -25.07 -9.41 10.07
C GLY A 329 -24.17 -10.41 10.81
N SER A 330 -24.07 -11.67 10.39
CA SER A 330 -23.26 -12.69 11.07
C SER A 330 -21.90 -12.90 10.39
N ASP A 331 -20.82 -12.52 11.07
CA ASP A 331 -19.45 -12.87 10.65
C ASP A 331 -19.14 -14.34 11.03
N ALA A 332 -19.25 -15.23 10.04
CA ALA A 332 -19.02 -16.67 10.16
C ALA A 332 -17.61 -17.10 9.68
N ARG A 333 -16.65 -16.17 9.62
CA ARG A 333 -15.28 -16.44 9.16
C ARG A 333 -14.40 -17.10 10.22
N LYS A 334 -13.79 -18.22 9.82
CA LYS A 334 -12.72 -18.92 10.53
C LYS A 334 -11.43 -18.07 10.54
N PRO A 335 -10.50 -18.25 11.49
CA PRO A 335 -9.26 -17.48 11.54
C PRO A 335 -8.44 -17.50 10.23
N VAL A 336 -8.35 -18.67 9.57
CA VAL A 336 -7.64 -18.80 8.28
C VAL A 336 -8.27 -17.95 7.17
N GLU A 337 -9.58 -17.70 7.24
CA GLU A 337 -10.33 -16.91 6.25
C GLU A 337 -10.14 -15.39 6.45
N ARG A 338 -9.49 -14.96 7.54
CA ARG A 338 -9.19 -13.54 7.85
C ARG A 338 -7.75 -13.13 7.54
N ARG A 339 -6.85 -14.08 7.23
CA ARG A 339 -5.40 -13.82 7.07
C ARG A 339 -5.06 -12.71 6.06
N TRP A 340 -5.82 -12.61 4.98
CA TRP A 340 -5.64 -11.57 3.97
C TRP A 340 -5.83 -10.15 4.55
N GLU A 341 -6.70 -9.97 5.56
CA GLU A 341 -6.87 -8.70 6.28
C GLU A 341 -5.62 -8.34 7.10
N GLU A 342 -5.02 -9.35 7.74
CA GLU A 342 -3.80 -9.21 8.55
C GLU A 342 -2.60 -8.87 7.64
N GLU A 343 -2.50 -9.50 6.47
CA GLU A 343 -1.48 -9.23 5.45
C GLU A 343 -1.61 -7.81 4.88
N TRP A 344 -2.82 -7.35 4.58
CA TRP A 344 -3.10 -5.98 4.17
C TRP A 344 -2.71 -4.99 5.26
N LEU A 345 -3.19 -5.19 6.49
CA LEU A 345 -2.92 -4.30 7.63
C LEU A 345 -1.42 -4.20 7.91
N LYS A 346 -0.70 -5.33 7.86
CA LYS A 346 0.76 -5.37 7.98
C LYS A 346 1.44 -4.58 6.84
N SER A 347 1.07 -4.86 5.59
CA SER A 347 1.64 -4.20 4.41
C SER A 347 1.42 -2.68 4.40
N PHE A 348 0.32 -2.20 4.99
CA PHE A 348 0.06 -0.77 5.18
C PHE A 348 0.77 -0.21 6.42
N SER A 349 0.95 -0.98 7.50
CA SER A 349 1.74 -0.55 8.66
C SER A 349 3.22 -0.32 8.32
N ASP A 350 3.77 -1.10 7.37
CA ASP A 350 5.14 -0.97 6.83
C ASP A 350 5.40 0.41 6.19
N ALA A 351 4.36 1.20 5.86
CA ALA A 351 4.49 2.55 5.33
C ALA A 351 5.11 3.56 6.32
N LYS A 352 5.02 3.30 7.62
CA LYS A 352 5.69 4.11 8.66
C LYS A 352 7.21 4.07 8.56
N ASP A 353 7.74 2.94 8.09
CA ASP A 353 9.18 2.72 7.83
C ASP A 353 9.59 3.12 6.40
N GLY A 354 8.68 3.69 5.60
CA GLY A 354 8.88 3.92 4.17
C GLY A 354 8.88 2.64 3.31
N LYS A 355 8.47 1.50 3.86
CA LYS A 355 8.51 0.17 3.22
C LYS A 355 7.16 -0.24 2.58
N GLY A 356 6.20 0.67 2.48
CA GLY A 356 4.88 0.46 1.89
C GLY A 356 4.18 1.78 1.58
N PRO A 357 3.13 1.78 0.74
CA PRO A 357 2.40 3.00 0.40
C PRO A 357 1.46 3.43 1.53
N ARG A 358 1.22 4.74 1.65
CA ARG A 358 0.14 5.30 2.49
C ARG A 358 -1.22 5.11 1.82
N LEU A 359 -2.25 4.78 2.60
CA LEU A 359 -3.62 4.64 2.08
C LEU A 359 -4.47 5.88 2.43
N TYR A 360 -5.13 6.47 1.44
CA TYR A 360 -6.08 7.56 1.63
C TYR A 360 -7.45 7.17 1.08
N CYS A 361 -8.52 7.57 1.76
CA CYS A 361 -9.91 7.28 1.35
C CYS A 361 -10.73 8.57 1.30
N PHE A 362 -11.31 8.88 0.15
CA PHE A 362 -12.19 10.03 -0.06
C PHE A 362 -13.60 9.54 -0.35
N SER A 363 -14.52 9.74 0.59
CA SER A 363 -15.90 9.23 0.47
C SER A 363 -16.91 10.32 0.19
N THR A 364 -17.79 10.11 -0.77
CA THR A 364 -18.94 10.99 -1.02
C THR A 364 -20.09 10.75 -0.04
N GLU A 365 -20.15 9.62 0.67
CA GLU A 365 -21.33 9.24 1.46
C GLU A 365 -21.04 8.45 2.75
N GLN A 366 -20.53 7.22 2.67
CA GLN A 366 -20.33 6.34 3.85
C GLN A 366 -18.89 6.42 4.38
N GLU A 367 -18.68 6.27 5.68
CA GLU A 367 -17.31 6.09 6.19
C GLU A 367 -16.75 4.73 5.71
N PRO A 368 -15.47 4.64 5.29
CA PRO A 368 -14.86 3.39 4.87
C PRO A 368 -14.93 2.31 5.95
N GLN A 369 -15.25 1.09 5.54
CA GLN A 369 -15.40 -0.09 6.40
C GLN A 369 -14.18 -0.32 7.29
N GLN A 370 -14.38 -1.03 8.42
CA GLN A 370 -13.37 -1.16 9.47
C GLN A 370 -11.99 -1.61 8.98
N LEU A 371 -11.93 -2.49 7.98
CA LEU A 371 -10.66 -2.93 7.39
C LEU A 371 -9.88 -1.78 6.74
N LEU A 372 -10.54 -1.04 5.84
CA LEU A 372 -9.92 0.09 5.14
C LEU A 372 -9.56 1.20 6.13
N SER A 373 -10.43 1.49 7.09
CA SER A 373 -10.16 2.44 8.17
C SER A 373 -8.93 2.06 9.01
N LYS A 374 -8.76 0.78 9.36
CA LYS A 374 -7.55 0.28 10.03
C LYS A 374 -6.29 0.42 9.15
N CYS A 375 -6.38 0.14 7.85
CA CYS A 375 -5.27 0.27 6.91
C CYS A 375 -4.83 1.73 6.69
N VAL A 376 -5.79 2.66 6.59
CA VAL A 376 -5.52 4.12 6.52
C VAL A 376 -4.78 4.60 7.77
N LEU A 377 -5.28 4.24 8.96
CA LEU A 377 -4.66 4.61 10.24
C LEU A 377 -3.28 3.95 10.42
N ALA A 378 -3.14 2.67 10.07
CA ALA A 378 -1.89 1.94 10.18
C ALA A 378 -0.77 2.54 9.32
N SER A 379 -1.11 2.99 8.11
CA SER A 379 -0.17 3.62 7.17
C SER A 379 0.07 5.12 7.40
N GLY A 380 -0.71 5.76 8.29
CA GLY A 380 -0.63 7.21 8.51
C GLY A 380 -1.12 8.04 7.32
N GLY A 381 -2.12 7.53 6.60
CA GLY A 381 -2.90 8.31 5.63
C GLY A 381 -4.10 9.00 6.29
N GLN A 382 -5.11 9.37 5.50
CA GLN A 382 -6.31 10.06 5.99
C GLN A 382 -7.59 9.56 5.30
N ILE A 383 -8.69 9.52 6.07
CA ILE A 383 -10.05 9.41 5.56
C ILE A 383 -10.62 10.82 5.45
N LYS A 384 -11.35 11.12 4.37
CA LYS A 384 -12.02 12.40 4.19
C LYS A 384 -13.41 12.23 3.59
N MET A 385 -14.41 12.70 4.32
CA MET A 385 -15.74 12.89 3.76
C MET A 385 -15.74 14.12 2.83
N VAL A 386 -16.13 13.90 1.58
CA VAL A 386 -16.22 14.90 0.50
C VAL A 386 -17.67 15.05 0.02
N THR A 387 -18.61 14.98 0.97
CA THR A 387 -20.07 15.11 0.76
C THR A 387 -20.47 16.41 0.04
N TRP A 388 -19.64 17.45 0.12
CA TRP A 388 -19.79 18.71 -0.63
C TRP A 388 -19.80 18.51 -2.16
N LEU A 389 -19.24 17.41 -2.68
CA LEU A 389 -19.36 17.05 -4.09
C LEU A 389 -20.83 16.79 -4.49
N LYS A 390 -21.63 16.19 -3.60
CA LYS A 390 -23.05 15.89 -3.85
C LYS A 390 -23.92 17.15 -3.98
N THR A 391 -23.50 18.27 -3.37
CA THR A 391 -24.19 19.56 -3.44
C THR A 391 -23.58 20.52 -4.46
N GLY A 392 -22.54 20.09 -5.19
CA GLY A 392 -21.81 20.93 -6.13
C GLY A 392 -20.89 21.98 -5.48
N GLY A 393 -20.81 22.04 -4.14
CA GLY A 393 -20.06 23.05 -3.38
C GLY A 393 -18.54 23.07 -3.63
N ALA A 394 -17.82 23.97 -2.97
CA ALA A 394 -16.35 24.01 -3.03
C ALA A 394 -15.71 23.03 -2.03
N PRO A 395 -14.44 22.60 -2.24
CA PRO A 395 -13.67 21.94 -1.19
C PRO A 395 -13.60 22.81 0.06
N PRO A 396 -13.71 22.25 1.28
CA PRO A 396 -13.46 22.99 2.51
C PRO A 396 -12.04 23.57 2.49
N GLU A 397 -11.90 24.81 2.96
CA GLU A 397 -10.58 25.39 3.18
C GLU A 397 -9.76 24.51 4.14
N ASP A 398 -8.44 24.50 3.94
CA ASP A 398 -7.52 23.85 4.88
C ASP A 398 -7.75 24.46 6.28
N PRO A 399 -7.89 23.65 7.34
CA PRO A 399 -7.91 24.17 8.69
C PRO A 399 -6.65 25.03 8.90
N PRO A 400 -6.77 26.24 9.50
CA PRO A 400 -5.61 27.04 9.81
C PRO A 400 -4.64 26.17 10.61
N ALA A 401 -3.34 26.25 10.26
CA ALA A 401 -2.33 25.46 10.95
C ALA A 401 -2.51 25.65 12.46
N PRO A 402 -2.59 24.56 13.26
CA PRO A 402 -2.80 24.69 14.69
C PRO A 402 -1.72 25.64 15.22
N PRO A 403 -2.08 26.64 16.06
CA PRO A 403 -1.11 27.61 16.53
C PRO A 403 0.06 26.85 17.11
N ALA A 404 1.26 27.10 16.58
CA ALA A 404 2.46 26.37 16.95
C ALA A 404 2.53 26.36 18.48
N ALA A 405 2.43 25.16 19.07
CA ALA A 405 2.26 25.03 20.50
C ALA A 405 3.38 25.80 21.18
N ALA A 406 3.02 26.92 21.81
CA ALA A 406 4.00 27.73 22.50
C ALA A 406 4.61 26.82 23.55
N ASN A 407 5.95 26.74 23.59
CA ASN A 407 6.70 26.03 24.63
C ASN A 407 6.63 26.80 25.97
N GLY A 408 5.42 27.24 26.35
CA GLY A 408 5.09 27.60 27.70
C GLY A 408 5.01 26.31 28.50
N ALA A 409 5.95 26.13 29.42
CA ALA A 409 5.79 25.16 30.49
C ALA A 409 4.41 25.37 31.14
N ALA A 410 3.72 24.27 31.47
CA ALA A 410 2.47 24.37 32.20
C ALA A 410 2.68 25.24 33.45
N PRO A 411 1.80 26.21 33.74
CA PRO A 411 1.94 27.01 34.95
C PRO A 411 1.93 26.06 36.14
N ALA A 412 2.94 26.18 37.01
CA ALA A 412 2.97 25.41 38.24
C ALA A 412 1.66 25.64 39.01
N PRO A 413 1.04 24.59 39.58
CA PRO A 413 -0.24 24.74 40.26
C PRO A 413 -0.09 25.75 41.40
N ALA A 414 -0.99 26.74 41.43
CA ALA A 414 -1.01 27.73 42.50
C ALA A 414 -1.17 27.03 43.85
N ALA A 415 -0.26 27.32 44.79
CA ALA A 415 -0.34 26.79 46.13
C ALA A 415 -1.65 27.25 46.80
N GLY A 416 -2.54 26.32 47.15
CA GLY A 416 -3.78 26.63 47.88
C GLY A 416 -5.02 25.80 47.54
N VAL A 417 -5.03 24.98 46.48
CA VAL A 417 -6.20 24.13 46.17
C VAL A 417 -6.13 22.81 46.96
N PRO A 418 -7.12 22.46 47.82
CA PRO A 418 -7.14 21.18 48.52
C PRO A 418 -7.35 20.02 47.56
N LEU A 419 -6.56 18.95 47.71
CA LEU A 419 -6.78 17.70 46.99
C LEU A 419 -8.08 17.02 47.47
N PRO A 420 -8.92 16.49 46.57
CA PRO A 420 -10.11 15.74 46.97
C PRO A 420 -9.70 14.43 47.67
N ALA A 421 -10.34 14.14 48.81
CA ALA A 421 -10.02 12.98 49.62
C ALA A 421 -10.25 11.65 48.87
N PRO A 422 -9.42 10.61 49.09
CA PRO A 422 -9.56 9.33 48.42
C PRO A 422 -10.85 8.63 48.85
N LYS A 423 -11.68 8.23 47.87
CA LYS A 423 -12.87 7.39 48.13
C LYS A 423 -12.42 6.00 48.58
N ALA A 424 -12.85 5.58 49.77
CA ALA A 424 -12.58 4.25 50.29
C ALA A 424 -13.25 3.16 49.44
N TYR A 425 -12.48 2.13 49.10
CA TYR A 425 -12.94 0.94 48.39
C TYR A 425 -13.83 0.07 49.30
N LYS A 426 -14.99 -0.36 48.79
CA LYS A 426 -15.82 -1.41 49.40
C LYS A 426 -15.73 -2.68 48.56
N PRO A 427 -15.30 -3.83 49.11
CA PRO A 427 -15.36 -5.10 48.40
C PRO A 427 -16.82 -5.58 48.24
N PRO A 428 -17.12 -6.39 47.21
CA PRO A 428 -18.46 -6.94 46.97
C PRO A 428 -18.86 -7.97 48.04
N ARG A 429 -20.18 -8.16 48.17
CA ARG A 429 -20.82 -9.32 48.83
C ARG A 429 -21.40 -10.25 47.77
#